data_AF-A0A349Y3V4-F1
#
_entry.id   AF-A0A349Y3V4-F1
#
_cell.length_a   1.000
_cell.length_b   1.000
_cell.length_c   1.000
_cell.angle_alpha   90.00
_cell.angle_beta   90.00
_cell.angle_gamma   90.00
#
_symmetry.space_group_name_H-M   'P 1'
#
loop_
_entity.id
_entity.type
_entity.pdbx_description
1 polymer ?
#
loop_
_entity_poly.entity_id
_entity_poly.type
_entity_poly.pdbx_seq_one_letter_code
_entity_poly.pdbx_strand_id
1 'polypeptide(L)'
;ILALALLSALIALANTLHASYRVQREQLIGNTLEANRVYASKLAESTQNFVLSAQQQVAYSATLLGQRVHDRSELEAEAARLQLQTNSFNSVLIVDAGGTV
;
A
#
# COMPACT_ATOMS: atom_id res chain seq x y z
N ILE A 1 7.54 -31.07 56.14
CA ILE A 1 7.46 -29.59 55.95
C ILE A 1 8.36 -29.13 54.81
N LEU A 2 9.67 -29.45 54.81
CA LEU A 2 10.60 -29.13 53.70
C LEU A 2 10.12 -29.62 52.32
N ALA A 3 9.70 -30.88 52.21
CA ALA A 3 9.22 -31.42 50.93
C ALA A 3 7.99 -30.68 50.38
N LEU A 4 7.06 -30.30 51.26
CA LEU A 4 5.86 -29.52 50.91
C LEU A 4 6.25 -28.09 50.47
N ALA A 5 7.19 -27.45 51.16
CA ALA A 5 7.68 -26.12 50.79
C ALA A 5 8.38 -26.13 49.41
N LEU A 6 9.21 -27.15 49.15
CA LEU A 6 9.84 -27.38 47.83
C LEU A 6 8.80 -27.57 46.73
N LEU A 7 7.77 -28.40 46.98
CA LEU A 7 6.71 -28.65 46.01
C LEU A 7 5.94 -27.36 45.68
N SER A 8 5.59 -26.58 46.70
CA SER A 8 4.92 -25.28 46.52
C SER A 8 5.78 -24.29 45.73
N ALA A 9 7.08 -24.23 46.00
CA ALA A 9 8.01 -23.37 45.25
C ALA A 9 8.12 -23.81 43.78
N LEU A 10 8.17 -25.11 43.50
CA LEU A 10 8.19 -25.65 42.14
C LEU A 10 6.89 -25.33 41.39
N ILE A 11 5.73 -25.47 42.02
CA ILE A 11 4.43 -25.13 41.42
C ILE A 11 4.36 -23.64 41.10
N ALA A 12 4.77 -22.77 42.02
CA ALA A 12 4.80 -21.33 41.81
C ALA A 12 5.73 -20.94 40.65
N LEU A 13 6.92 -21.55 40.59
CA LEU A 13 7.88 -21.32 39.51
C LEU A 13 7.33 -21.80 38.16
N ALA A 14 6.74 -23.00 38.12
CA ALA A 14 6.13 -23.56 36.92
C ALA A 14 5.00 -22.66 36.39
N ASN A 15 4.12 -22.19 37.28
CA ASN A 15 3.07 -21.23 36.91
C ASN A 15 3.64 -19.92 36.36
N THR A 16 4.68 -19.39 36.99
CA THR A 16 5.32 -18.14 36.56
C THR A 16 5.97 -18.29 35.19
N LEU A 17 6.69 -19.39 34.95
CA LEU A 17 7.29 -19.69 33.65
C LEU A 17 6.22 -19.88 32.58
N HIS A 18 5.14 -20.59 32.89
CA HIS A 18 4.03 -20.81 31.98
C HIS A 18 3.33 -19.49 31.61
N ALA A 19 3.04 -18.64 32.60
CA ALA A 19 2.45 -17.32 32.38
C ALA A 19 3.36 -16.44 31.53
N SER A 20 4.67 -16.40 31.82
CA SER A 20 5.64 -15.62 31.05
C SER A 20 5.74 -16.08 29.61
N TYR A 21 5.78 -17.39 29.37
CA TYR A 21 5.79 -17.97 28.03
C TYR A 21 4.52 -17.59 27.24
N ARG A 22 3.34 -17.68 27.87
CA ARG A 22 2.08 -17.29 27.24
C ARG A 22 2.07 -15.82 26.84
N VAL A 23 2.50 -14.92 27.73
CA VAL A 23 2.56 -13.48 27.47
C VAL A 23 3.55 -13.18 26.34
N GLN A 24 4.75 -13.76 26.36
CA GLN A 24 5.73 -13.57 25.28
C GLN A 24 5.18 -14.04 23.92
N ARG A 25 4.52 -15.19 23.89
CA ARG A 25 3.91 -15.73 22.67
C ARG A 25 2.80 -14.81 22.16
N GLU A 26 1.91 -14.35 23.04
CA GLU A 26 0.83 -13.43 22.69
C GLU A 26 1.38 -12.09 22.19
N GLN A 27 2.44 -11.56 22.81
CA GLN A 27 3.14 -10.36 22.36
C GLN A 27 3.77 -10.53 20.97
N LEU A 28 4.44 -11.65 20.71
CA LEU A 28 5.02 -11.92 19.39
C LEU A 28 3.94 -11.99 18.31
N ILE A 29 2.85 -12.74 18.56
CA ILE A 29 1.73 -12.84 17.63
C ILE A 29 1.09 -11.48 17.39
N GLY A 30 0.81 -10.73 18.47
CA GLY A 30 0.21 -9.40 18.40
C GLY A 30 1.08 -8.42 17.63
N ASN A 31 2.38 -8.38 17.93
CA ASN A 31 3.33 -7.51 17.24
C ASN A 31 3.46 -7.87 15.75
N THR A 32 3.53 -9.15 15.41
CA THR A 32 3.59 -9.59 14.00
C THR A 32 2.31 -9.24 13.25
N LEU A 33 1.14 -9.43 13.88
CA LEU A 33 -0.13 -9.08 13.26
C LEU A 33 -0.26 -7.56 13.05
N GLU A 34 0.12 -6.76 14.04
CA GLU A 34 0.08 -5.31 13.95
C GLU A 34 1.09 -4.77 12.92
N ALA A 35 2.30 -5.34 12.87
CA ALA A 35 3.29 -4.99 11.85
C ALA A 35 2.78 -5.29 10.44
N ASN A 36 2.16 -6.46 10.22
CA ASN A 36 1.52 -6.80 8.94
C ASN A 36 0.36 -5.85 8.61
N ARG A 37 -0.46 -5.49 9.59
CA ARG A 37 -1.56 -4.54 9.42
C ARG A 37 -1.06 -3.17 8.99
N VAL A 38 -0.04 -2.64 9.69
CA VAL A 38 0.59 -1.36 9.36
C VAL A 38 1.24 -1.42 7.98
N TYR A 39 1.92 -2.51 7.64
CA TYR A 39 2.51 -2.70 6.32
C TYR A 39 1.46 -2.70 5.21
N ALA A 40 0.39 -3.49 5.36
CA ALA A 40 -0.71 -3.54 4.42
C ALA A 40 -1.39 -2.17 4.26
N SER A 41 -1.57 -1.44 5.37
CA SER A 41 -2.12 -0.07 5.35
C SER A 41 -1.23 0.88 4.57
N LYS A 42 0.09 0.86 4.82
CA LYS A 42 1.05 1.71 4.09
C LYS A 42 1.13 1.36 2.61
N LEU A 43 1.05 0.07 2.27
CA LEU A 43 1.02 -0.37 0.88
C LEU A 43 -0.25 0.09 0.18
N ALA A 44 -1.41 -0.03 0.83
CA ALA A 44 -2.68 0.46 0.32
C ALA A 44 -2.66 1.98 0.12
N GLU A 45 -2.16 2.73 1.09
CA GLU A 45 -2.00 4.19 1.01
C GLU A 45 -1.07 4.60 -0.16
N SER A 46 0.10 3.95 -0.27
CA SER A 46 1.04 4.24 -1.35
C SER A 46 0.45 3.93 -2.73
N THR A 47 -0.28 2.81 -2.83
CA THR A 47 -0.97 2.41 -4.06
C THR A 47 -2.07 3.41 -4.42
N GLN A 48 -2.87 3.83 -3.43
CA GLN A 48 -3.91 4.83 -3.63
C GLN A 48 -3.33 6.16 -4.11
N ASN A 49 -2.24 6.63 -3.50
CA ASN A 49 -1.57 7.87 -3.89
C ASN A 49 -1.02 7.81 -5.32
N PHE A 50 -0.44 6.67 -5.72
CA PHE A 50 0.00 6.44 -7.09
C PHE A 50 -1.17 6.49 -8.07
N VAL A 51 -2.25 5.74 -7.80
CA VAL A 51 -3.43 5.68 -8.67
C VAL A 51 -4.11 7.06 -8.80
N LEU A 52 -4.26 7.79 -7.70
CA LEU A 52 -4.83 9.16 -7.72
C LEU A 52 -3.96 10.10 -8.55
N SER A 53 -2.64 10.03 -8.38
CA SER A 53 -1.71 10.87 -9.14
C SER A 53 -1.77 10.58 -10.64
N ALA A 54 -1.85 9.30 -11.03
CA ALA A 54 -2.02 8.88 -12.41
C ALA A 54 -3.35 9.38 -13.00
N GLN A 55 -4.46 9.24 -12.26
CA GLN A 55 -5.76 9.76 -12.69
C GLN A 55 -5.75 11.28 -12.85
N GLN A 56 -5.11 12.01 -11.93
CA GLN A 56 -5.05 13.46 -11.99
C GLN A 56 -4.24 13.97 -13.19
N GLN A 57 -3.17 13.26 -13.58
CA GLN A 57 -2.42 13.56 -14.81
C GLN A 57 -3.30 13.42 -16.05
N VAL A 58 -4.01 12.29 -16.17
CA VAL A 58 -4.89 12.04 -17.31
C VAL A 58 -6.06 13.03 -17.33
N ALA A 59 -6.68 13.32 -16.19
CA ALA A 59 -7.79 14.28 -16.09
C ALA A 59 -7.36 15.70 -16.48
N TYR A 60 -6.15 16.12 -16.07
CA TYR A 60 -5.58 17.40 -16.46
C TYR A 60 -5.39 17.47 -17.98
N SER A 61 -4.76 16.45 -18.58
CA SER A 61 -4.58 16.38 -20.03
C SER A 61 -5.90 16.35 -20.78
N ALA A 62 -6.89 15.56 -20.33
CA ALA A 62 -8.22 15.53 -20.94
C ALA A 62 -8.92 16.91 -20.90
N THR A 63 -8.76 17.63 -19.78
CA THR A 63 -9.31 18.99 -19.64
C THR A 63 -8.61 19.97 -20.59
N LEU A 64 -7.29 19.86 -20.74
CA LEU A 64 -6.52 20.68 -21.69
C LEU A 64 -6.97 20.42 -23.13
N LEU A 65 -7.11 19.15 -23.50
CA LEU A 65 -7.53 18.71 -24.83
C LEU A 65 -8.97 19.13 -25.17
N GLY A 66 -9.86 19.21 -24.19
CA GLY A 66 -11.24 19.65 -24.38
C GLY A 66 -11.42 21.17 -24.57
N GLN A 67 -10.40 21.98 -24.27
CA GLN A 67 -10.50 23.45 -24.31
C GLN A 67 -10.15 24.07 -25.66
N ARG A 68 -9.48 23.33 -26.56
CA ARG A 68 -9.00 23.88 -27.84
C ARG A 68 -9.15 22.85 -28.96
N VAL A 69 -9.28 23.34 -30.19
CA VAL A 69 -9.06 22.50 -31.37
C VAL A 69 -7.55 22.32 -31.47
N HIS A 70 -7.11 21.07 -31.33
CA HIS A 70 -5.69 20.71 -31.37
C HIS A 70 -5.34 20.09 -32.73
N ASP A 71 -4.20 20.50 -33.28
CA ASP A 71 -3.61 19.81 -34.41
C ASP A 71 -3.05 18.45 -33.98
N ARG A 72 -2.94 17.52 -34.95
CA ARG A 72 -2.45 16.15 -34.71
C ARG A 72 -1.11 16.13 -33.96
N SER A 73 -0.20 17.04 -34.29
CA SER A 73 1.12 17.14 -33.65
C SER A 73 1.05 17.54 -32.18
N GLU A 74 0.07 18.36 -31.77
CA GLU A 74 -0.11 18.74 -30.37
C GLU A 74 -0.66 17.58 -29.53
N LEU A 75 -1.56 16.78 -30.11
CA LEU A 75 -2.07 15.56 -29.50
C LEU A 75 -0.94 14.53 -29.28
N GLU A 76 -0.11 14.30 -30.30
CA GLU A 76 1.03 13.40 -30.20
C GLU A 76 2.07 13.88 -29.17
N ALA A 77 2.33 15.19 -29.11
CA ALA A 77 3.21 15.78 -28.11
C ALA A 77 2.67 15.58 -26.69
N GLU A 78 1.36 15.74 -26.48
CA GLU A 78 0.74 15.55 -25.16
C GLU A 78 0.71 14.07 -24.74
N ALA A 79 0.46 13.15 -25.66
CA ALA A 79 0.56 11.71 -25.41
C ALA A 79 2.00 11.29 -25.06
N ALA A 80 3.00 11.78 -25.81
CA ALA A 80 4.41 11.55 -25.51
C ALA A 80 4.82 12.15 -24.16
N ARG A 81 4.30 13.35 -23.83
CA ARG A 81 4.53 13.99 -22.53
C ARG A 81 4.01 13.12 -21.39
N LEU A 82 2.76 12.62 -21.47
CA LEU A 82 2.19 11.75 -20.44
C LEU A 82 2.96 10.43 -20.28
N GLN A 83 3.45 9.85 -21.39
CA GLN A 83 4.24 8.62 -21.36
C GLN A 83 5.64 8.82 -20.74
N LEU A 84 6.31 9.93 -21.06
CA LEU A 84 7.71 10.16 -20.66
C LEU A 84 7.84 10.92 -19.34
N GLN A 85 6.83 11.71 -18.95
CA GLN A 85 6.91 12.54 -17.75
C GLN A 85 6.91 11.71 -16.47
N THR A 86 6.24 10.56 -16.47
CA THR A 86 6.21 9.65 -15.32
C THR A 86 6.29 8.20 -15.74
N ASN A 87 6.80 7.34 -14.87
CA ASN A 87 6.77 5.88 -15.06
C ASN A 87 5.38 5.29 -14.73
N SER A 88 4.30 6.09 -14.82
CA SER A 88 2.94 5.64 -14.50
C SER A 88 2.27 4.94 -15.69
N PHE A 89 2.69 5.25 -16.92
CA PHE A 89 2.06 4.75 -18.15
C PHE A 89 3.11 4.18 -19.11
N ASN A 90 2.95 2.92 -19.49
CA ASN A 90 3.80 2.30 -20.52
C ASN A 90 3.45 2.81 -21.93
N SER A 91 2.21 3.23 -22.15
CA SER A 91 1.70 3.76 -23.41
C SER A 91 0.51 4.67 -23.15
N VAL A 92 0.33 5.68 -24.00
CA VAL A 92 -0.76 6.65 -23.94
C VAL A 92 -1.34 6.79 -25.35
N LEU A 93 -2.66 6.66 -25.47
CA LEU A 93 -3.38 6.81 -26.74
C LEU A 93 -4.48 7.85 -26.54
N ILE A 94 -4.62 8.75 -27.51
CA ILE A 94 -5.73 9.69 -27.61
C ILE A 94 -6.65 9.16 -28.69
N VAL A 95 -7.97 9.12 -28.45
CA VAL A 95 -8.94 8.57 -29.39
C VAL A 95 -10.02 9.61 -29.64
N ASP A 96 -10.37 9.82 -30.91
CA ASP A 96 -11.49 10.67 -31.29
C ASP A 96 -12.86 10.03 -30.98
N ALA A 97 -13.93 10.80 -31.13
CA ALA A 97 -15.30 10.31 -30.89
C ALA A 97 -15.76 9.21 -31.88
N GLY A 98 -15.04 9.03 -33.00
CA GLY A 98 -15.27 7.98 -34.00
C GLY A 98 -14.47 6.70 -33.73
N GLY A 99 -13.60 6.68 -32.72
CA GLY A 99 -12.75 5.53 -32.40
C GLY A 99 -11.40 5.52 -33.12
N THR A 100 -11.01 6.61 -33.78
CA THR A 100 -9.71 6.73 -34.44
C THR A 100 -8.67 7.26 -33.45
N VAL A 101 -7.51 6.60 -33.40
CA VAL A 101 -6.35 7.04 -32.60
C VAL A 101 -5.64 8.15 -33.31
#